data_AF-A0A7J3WV99-F1
#
_entry.id   AF-A0A7J3WV99-F1
#
_cell.length_a   1.000
_cell.length_b   1.000
_cell.length_c   1.000
_cell.angle_alpha   90.00
_cell.angle_beta   90.00
_cell.angle_gamma   90.00
#
_symmetry.space_group_name_H-M   'P 1'
#
loop_
_entity.id
_entity.type
_entity.pdbx_description
1 polymer ?
#
loop_
_entity_poly.entity_id
_entity_poly.type
_entity_poly.pdbx_seq_one_letter_code
_entity_poly.pdbx_strand_id
1 'polypeptide(L)'
;KMIVEEAVKSGLLKVSDDLLFYGRSYRPIHLALASTTSPYIPGISGSEAHAVSFLNSLKIRLKEEDRWRVFTELSEEEKKIIYNGLMKYLSSLNFSPSIVKELVGKIYELTKEEEWTPLKDAREFASLLNACGKTGNEWIGLAIAMGARGEILLQAQKILEEYKRKLSEALDYLIRRENWQELKHIVAINGGTAIDERMVSSASSILSSSDLLPEDKPLVMLATSGDKVKASARASMKLIRMGLNLGLVLKKAADRVGGVGGGHDVAAGAEIPLAKKTMFLAEVDAIVGEMLKS
;
A
#
# COMPACT_ATOMS: atom_id res chain seq x y z
N LYS A 1 6.22 20.69 4.95
CA LYS A 1 6.41 21.27 6.31
C LYS A 1 5.68 22.61 6.45
N MET A 2 6.01 23.62 5.62
CA MET A 2 5.32 24.92 5.60
C MET A 2 3.77 24.82 5.55
N ILE A 3 3.22 24.03 4.61
CA ILE A 3 1.76 23.84 4.47
C ILE A 3 1.13 23.27 5.75
N VAL A 4 1.79 22.32 6.42
CA VAL A 4 1.29 21.72 7.67
C VAL A 4 1.28 22.76 8.79
N GLU A 5 2.35 23.54 8.93
CA GLU A 5 2.48 24.57 9.96
C GLU A 5 1.40 25.65 9.80
N GLU A 6 1.14 26.08 8.56
CA GLU A 6 0.08 27.05 8.25
C GLU A 6 -1.32 26.51 8.54
N ALA A 7 -1.60 25.26 8.16
CA ALA A 7 -2.88 24.62 8.43
C ALA A 7 -3.13 24.42 9.94
N VAL A 8 -2.09 24.09 10.72
CA VAL A 8 -2.18 24.01 12.19
C VAL A 8 -2.45 25.39 12.80
N LYS A 9 -1.70 26.43 12.39
CA LYS A 9 -1.92 27.81 12.86
C LYS A 9 -3.32 28.32 12.55
N SER A 10 -3.87 27.91 11.40
CA SER A 10 -5.22 28.27 10.97
C SER A 10 -6.31 27.39 11.59
N GLY A 11 -5.94 26.42 12.44
CA GLY A 11 -6.88 25.51 13.08
C GLY A 11 -7.61 24.58 12.10
N LEU A 12 -7.06 24.35 10.90
CA LEU A 12 -7.60 23.45 9.87
C LEU A 12 -7.05 22.03 9.98
N LEU A 13 -5.95 21.86 10.71
CA LEU A 13 -5.24 20.60 10.85
C LEU A 13 -4.76 20.44 12.29
N LYS A 14 -4.90 19.23 12.82
CA LYS A 14 -4.26 18.81 14.08
C LYS A 14 -3.30 17.67 13.79
N VAL A 15 -2.12 17.73 14.41
CA VAL A 15 -1.06 16.75 14.21
C VAL A 15 -0.75 16.06 15.53
N SER A 16 -0.73 14.73 15.53
CA SER A 16 -0.33 13.89 16.66
C SER A 16 0.48 12.70 16.16
N ASP A 17 1.16 12.01 17.07
CA ASP A 17 1.88 10.76 16.78
C ASP A 17 1.11 9.60 17.43
N ASP A 18 0.85 8.52 16.69
CA ASP A 18 0.16 7.31 17.20
C ASP A 18 0.35 6.14 16.21
N LEU A 19 -0.42 5.06 16.40
CA LEU A 19 -0.49 3.93 15.47
C LEU A 19 -1.41 4.23 14.26
N LEU A 20 -0.91 3.92 13.07
CA LEU A 20 -1.45 4.28 11.77
C LEU A 20 -2.43 3.24 11.21
N PHE A 21 -3.26 2.66 12.07
CA PHE A 21 -4.34 1.77 11.60
C PHE A 21 -5.41 2.57 10.87
N TYR A 22 -5.89 2.00 9.78
CA TYR A 22 -7.02 2.56 9.04
C TYR A 22 -8.32 2.42 9.84
N GLY A 23 -9.17 3.44 9.81
CA GLY A 23 -10.43 3.42 10.54
C GLY A 23 -10.27 3.63 12.04
N ARG A 24 -9.13 4.18 12.48
CA ARG A 24 -8.77 4.28 13.91
C ARG A 24 -9.84 4.91 14.79
N SER A 25 -10.56 5.90 14.28
CA SER A 25 -11.56 6.66 15.03
C SER A 25 -12.98 6.24 14.75
N TYR A 26 -13.23 5.31 13.81
CA TYR A 26 -14.60 5.04 13.35
C TYR A 26 -14.92 3.60 12.98
N ARG A 27 -13.94 2.71 13.08
CA ARG A 27 -14.14 1.28 12.87
C ARG A 27 -13.87 0.51 14.16
N PRO A 28 -14.63 -0.58 14.38
CA PRO A 28 -14.26 -1.59 15.35
C PRO A 28 -12.78 -1.99 15.20
N ILE A 29 -12.07 -2.16 16.31
CA ILE A 29 -10.60 -2.41 16.32
C ILE A 29 -10.20 -3.58 15.39
N HIS A 30 -10.98 -4.66 15.36
CA HIS A 30 -10.72 -5.81 14.51
C HIS A 30 -10.86 -5.50 13.01
N LEU A 31 -11.86 -4.69 12.63
CA LEU A 31 -12.02 -4.21 11.26
C LEU A 31 -10.95 -3.20 10.88
N ALA A 32 -10.56 -2.31 11.79
CA ALA A 32 -9.46 -1.37 11.57
C ALA A 32 -8.15 -2.10 11.27
N LEU A 33 -7.84 -3.13 12.07
CA LEU A 33 -6.68 -3.98 11.87
C LEU A 33 -6.76 -4.75 10.53
N ALA A 34 -7.87 -5.41 10.24
CA ALA A 34 -8.07 -6.13 8.97
C ALA A 34 -8.03 -5.21 7.74
N SER A 35 -8.46 -3.96 7.86
CA SER A 35 -8.51 -2.99 6.75
C SER A 35 -7.18 -2.27 6.50
N THR A 36 -6.16 -2.52 7.33
CA THR A 36 -4.85 -1.90 7.21
C THR A 36 -3.99 -2.69 6.23
N THR A 37 -3.62 -2.07 5.11
CA THR A 37 -2.80 -2.68 4.05
C THR A 37 -1.46 -1.97 3.86
N SER A 38 -1.18 -0.93 4.65
CA SER A 38 0.09 -0.19 4.62
C SER A 38 0.48 0.18 6.06
N PRO A 39 1.37 -0.60 6.70
CA PRO A 39 1.98 -1.82 6.16
C PRO A 39 0.98 -2.96 5.99
N TYR A 40 1.30 -3.87 5.08
CA TYR A 40 0.59 -5.13 4.93
C TYR A 40 1.01 -6.12 6.02
N ILE A 41 0.05 -6.76 6.68
CA ILE A 41 0.27 -7.75 7.73
C ILE A 41 -0.24 -9.09 7.20
N PRO A 42 0.64 -9.95 6.65
CA PRO A 42 0.26 -11.23 6.07
C PRO A 42 -0.65 -12.05 6.99
N GLY A 43 -1.75 -12.56 6.47
CA GLY A 43 -2.72 -13.35 7.24
C GLY A 43 -3.67 -12.54 8.14
N ILE A 44 -3.39 -11.26 8.45
CA ILE A 44 -4.30 -10.40 9.23
C ILE A 44 -4.99 -9.37 8.33
N SER A 45 -4.23 -8.66 7.49
CA SER A 45 -4.77 -7.73 6.51
C SER A 45 -5.72 -8.46 5.54
N GLY A 46 -6.92 -7.94 5.35
CA GLY A 46 -7.98 -8.57 4.55
C GLY A 46 -8.80 -9.65 5.28
N SER A 47 -8.44 -10.06 6.50
CA SER A 47 -9.13 -11.12 7.23
C SER A 47 -9.65 -10.65 8.60
N GLU A 48 -10.96 -10.38 8.66
CA GLU A 48 -11.64 -10.04 9.91
C GLU A 48 -11.49 -11.16 10.96
N ALA A 49 -11.67 -12.41 10.54
CA ALA A 49 -11.60 -13.57 11.43
C ALA A 49 -10.20 -13.70 12.07
N HIS A 50 -9.14 -13.52 11.29
CA HIS A 50 -7.78 -13.57 11.82
C HIS A 50 -7.45 -12.35 12.69
N ALA A 51 -7.94 -11.15 12.34
CA ALA A 51 -7.79 -9.97 13.17
C ALA A 51 -8.46 -10.16 14.55
N VAL A 52 -9.67 -10.71 14.59
CA VAL A 52 -10.35 -11.08 15.84
C VAL A 52 -9.56 -12.12 16.62
N SER A 53 -9.11 -13.19 15.97
CA SER A 53 -8.30 -14.25 16.61
C SER A 53 -7.00 -13.69 17.20
N PHE A 54 -6.32 -12.82 16.46
CA PHE A 54 -5.09 -12.18 16.91
C PHE A 54 -5.33 -11.29 18.14
N LEU A 55 -6.32 -10.41 18.10
CA LEU A 55 -6.62 -9.51 19.22
C LEU A 55 -7.08 -10.28 20.47
N ASN A 56 -7.86 -11.35 20.30
CA ASN A 56 -8.24 -12.25 21.39
C ASN A 56 -7.02 -12.97 21.99
N SER A 57 -6.06 -13.40 21.16
CA SER A 57 -4.82 -14.02 21.66
C SER A 57 -3.99 -13.07 22.54
N LEU A 58 -4.12 -11.75 22.30
CA LEU A 58 -3.51 -10.69 23.10
C LEU A 58 -4.37 -10.23 24.28
N LYS A 59 -5.56 -10.83 24.47
CA LYS A 59 -6.54 -10.45 25.50
C LYS A 59 -7.00 -8.99 25.40
N ILE A 60 -7.03 -8.43 24.19
CA ILE A 60 -7.59 -7.09 23.94
C ILE A 60 -9.11 -7.18 23.96
N ARG A 61 -9.74 -6.37 24.83
CA ARG A 61 -11.19 -6.32 24.93
C ARG A 61 -11.76 -5.57 23.72
N LEU A 62 -12.48 -6.27 22.84
CA LEU A 62 -13.02 -5.70 21.60
C LEU A 62 -14.32 -4.91 21.78
N LYS A 63 -15.07 -5.19 22.86
CA LYS A 63 -16.35 -4.56 23.16
C LYS A 63 -16.39 -3.96 24.54
N GLU A 64 -17.03 -2.81 24.66
CA GLU A 64 -17.44 -2.24 25.93
C GLU A 64 -18.96 -2.34 25.99
N GLU A 65 -19.48 -3.07 26.98
CA GLU A 65 -20.88 -3.52 27.00
C GLU A 65 -21.24 -4.22 25.67
N ASP A 66 -22.24 -3.71 24.94
CA ASP A 66 -22.67 -4.22 23.64
C ASP A 66 -22.07 -3.46 22.44
N ARG A 67 -21.27 -2.41 22.68
CA ARG A 67 -20.68 -1.58 21.64
C ARG A 67 -19.27 -2.03 21.29
N TRP A 68 -18.96 -2.09 19.99
CA TRP A 68 -17.59 -2.28 19.52
C TRP A 68 -16.72 -1.07 19.83
N ARG A 69 -15.55 -1.32 20.42
CA ARG A 69 -14.55 -0.28 20.66
C ARG A 69 -13.82 0.08 19.37
N VAL A 70 -13.40 1.33 19.27
CA VAL A 70 -12.52 1.84 18.20
C VAL A 70 -11.09 2.04 18.71
N PHE A 71 -10.15 2.22 17.79
CA PHE A 71 -8.72 2.28 18.14
C PHE A 71 -8.37 3.48 19.02
N THR A 72 -9.04 4.62 18.85
CA THR A 72 -8.83 5.82 19.67
C THR A 72 -9.24 5.64 21.13
N GLU A 73 -9.98 4.59 21.47
CA GLU A 73 -10.41 4.24 22.83
C GLU A 73 -9.46 3.24 23.52
N LEU A 74 -8.39 2.82 22.83
CA LEU A 74 -7.37 1.96 23.42
C LEU A 74 -6.43 2.78 24.31
N SER A 75 -6.12 2.23 25.48
CA SER A 75 -5.06 2.75 26.33
C SER A 75 -3.68 2.59 25.66
N GLU A 76 -2.71 3.40 26.08
CA GLU A 76 -1.33 3.28 25.60
C GLU A 76 -0.71 1.90 25.90
N GLU A 77 -1.15 1.22 26.96
CA GLU A 77 -0.71 -0.14 27.26
C GLU A 77 -1.30 -1.15 26.28
N GLU A 78 -2.60 -1.06 25.97
CA GLU A 78 -3.24 -1.92 24.95
C GLU A 78 -2.58 -1.72 23.58
N LYS A 79 -2.29 -0.48 23.19
CA LYS A 79 -1.57 -0.15 21.95
C LYS A 79 -0.19 -0.80 21.90
N LYS A 80 0.57 -0.74 23.01
CA LYS A 80 1.89 -1.41 23.13
C LYS A 80 1.75 -2.93 23.02
N ILE A 81 0.74 -3.53 23.65
CA ILE A 81 0.47 -4.96 23.56
C ILE A 81 0.20 -5.37 22.10
N ILE A 82 -0.65 -4.63 21.38
CA ILE A 82 -0.93 -4.87 19.96
C ILE A 82 0.34 -4.76 19.12
N TYR A 83 1.09 -3.67 19.29
CA TYR A 83 2.34 -3.43 18.56
C TYR A 83 3.36 -4.57 18.79
N ASN A 84 3.60 -4.95 20.05
CA ASN A 84 4.50 -6.05 20.40
C ASN A 84 4.00 -7.41 19.91
N GLY A 85 2.68 -7.63 19.95
CA GLY A 85 2.04 -8.82 19.40
C GLY A 85 2.27 -8.94 17.90
N LEU A 86 2.15 -7.84 17.15
CA LEU A 86 2.38 -7.81 15.71
C LEU A 86 3.83 -8.10 15.36
N MET A 87 4.79 -7.55 16.11
CA MET A 87 6.21 -7.87 15.92
C MET A 87 6.47 -9.37 16.10
N LYS A 88 5.95 -9.97 17.19
CA LYS A 88 6.10 -11.40 17.45
C LYS A 88 5.43 -12.26 16.38
N TYR A 89 4.24 -11.86 15.94
CA TYR A 89 3.49 -12.54 14.89
C TYR A 89 4.27 -12.56 13.58
N LEU A 90 4.79 -11.41 13.12
CA LEU A 90 5.59 -11.34 11.90
C LEU A 90 6.90 -12.15 12.03
N SER A 91 7.58 -12.09 13.18
CA SER A 91 8.77 -12.92 13.42
C SER A 91 8.45 -14.42 13.29
N SER A 92 7.29 -14.88 13.80
CA SER A 92 6.90 -16.29 13.72
C SER A 92 6.64 -16.77 12.29
N LEU A 93 6.34 -15.84 11.38
CA LEU A 93 6.15 -16.09 9.96
C LEU A 93 7.44 -15.87 9.14
N ASN A 94 8.58 -15.63 9.79
CA ASN A 94 9.86 -15.24 9.17
C ASN A 94 9.78 -13.92 8.36
N PHE A 95 8.86 -13.02 8.71
CA PHE A 95 8.83 -11.66 8.20
C PHE A 95 9.60 -10.73 9.13
N SER A 96 10.21 -9.70 8.57
CA SER A 96 10.93 -8.71 9.38
C SER A 96 9.99 -7.91 10.27
N PRO A 97 10.29 -7.77 11.58
CA PRO A 97 9.52 -6.91 12.47
C PRO A 97 9.62 -5.41 12.15
N SER A 98 10.56 -5.00 11.29
CA SER A 98 10.70 -3.60 10.85
C SER A 98 9.42 -3.06 10.22
N ILE A 99 8.63 -3.91 9.57
CA ILE A 99 7.34 -3.59 8.94
C ILE A 99 6.41 -2.95 9.98
N VAL A 100 6.41 -3.43 11.23
CA VAL A 100 5.54 -2.88 12.30
C VAL A 100 5.96 -1.46 12.67
N LYS A 101 7.23 -1.08 12.49
CA LYS A 101 7.68 0.30 12.75
C LYS A 101 6.98 1.30 11.83
N GLU A 102 6.57 0.88 10.63
CA GLU A 102 5.79 1.72 9.71
C GLU A 102 4.38 2.02 10.25
N LEU A 103 3.88 1.25 11.22
CA LEU A 103 2.63 1.57 11.90
C LEU A 103 2.76 2.74 12.87
N VAL A 104 3.95 3.25 13.17
CA VAL A 104 4.12 4.40 14.07
C VAL A 104 4.40 5.64 13.26
N GLY A 105 3.59 6.68 13.42
CA GLY A 105 3.88 7.95 12.75
C GLY A 105 2.85 9.04 13.00
N LYS A 106 2.90 10.05 12.14
CA LYS A 106 2.06 11.25 12.24
C LYS A 106 0.65 11.01 11.71
N ILE A 107 -0.31 11.46 12.49
CA ILE A 107 -1.73 11.59 12.14
C ILE A 107 -1.99 13.04 11.80
N TYR A 108 -2.75 13.24 10.73
CA TYR A 108 -3.10 14.54 10.19
C TYR A 108 -4.62 14.65 10.20
N GLU A 109 -5.19 15.13 11.31
CA GLU A 109 -6.64 15.25 11.49
C GLU A 109 -7.14 16.56 10.89
N LEU A 110 -7.99 16.48 9.86
CA LEU A 110 -8.66 17.62 9.23
C LEU A 110 -9.80 18.08 10.14
N THR A 111 -9.61 19.22 10.80
CA THR A 111 -10.49 19.67 11.90
C THR A 111 -11.90 20.05 11.44
N LYS A 112 -12.07 20.37 10.15
CA LYS A 112 -13.34 20.75 9.53
C LYS A 112 -14.13 19.57 8.98
N GLU A 113 -13.54 18.37 8.91
CA GLU A 113 -14.25 17.16 8.49
C GLU A 113 -15.02 16.56 9.67
N GLU A 114 -16.13 15.92 9.33
CA GLU A 114 -17.00 15.23 10.27
C GLU A 114 -16.24 14.09 10.96
N GLU A 115 -16.48 13.96 12.27
CA GLU A 115 -16.01 12.80 13.03
C GLU A 115 -16.61 11.51 12.45
N TRP A 116 -16.00 10.38 12.77
CA TRP A 116 -16.50 9.07 12.35
C TRP A 116 -16.47 8.80 10.83
N THR A 117 -15.68 9.58 10.07
CA THR A 117 -15.52 9.40 8.62
C THR A 117 -14.05 9.19 8.22
N PRO A 118 -13.78 8.52 7.08
CA PRO A 118 -12.43 8.44 6.52
C PRO A 118 -11.87 9.80 6.08
N LEU A 119 -12.70 10.85 6.01
CA LEU A 119 -12.24 12.18 5.63
C LEU A 119 -11.48 12.87 6.76
N LYS A 120 -11.69 12.44 8.01
CA LYS A 120 -11.08 13.05 9.18
C LYS A 120 -9.55 12.91 9.20
N ASP A 121 -8.99 11.76 8.79
CA ASP A 121 -7.54 11.57 8.67
C ASP A 121 -7.13 11.80 7.21
N ALA A 122 -6.19 12.71 6.97
CA ALA A 122 -5.77 13.09 5.63
C ALA A 122 -5.20 11.91 4.80
N ARG A 123 -4.66 10.86 5.42
CA ARG A 123 -4.17 9.67 4.71
C ARG A 123 -5.29 8.72 4.34
N GLU A 124 -6.30 8.62 5.20
CA GLU A 124 -7.52 7.88 4.87
C GLU A 124 -8.29 8.57 3.76
N PHE A 125 -8.37 9.90 3.81
CA PHE A 125 -8.94 10.72 2.74
C PHE A 125 -8.13 10.54 1.44
N ALA A 126 -6.80 10.65 1.49
CA ALA A 126 -5.96 10.38 0.31
C ALA A 126 -6.17 8.96 -0.25
N SER A 127 -6.37 7.96 0.62
CA SER A 127 -6.66 6.59 0.21
C SER A 127 -8.03 6.48 -0.49
N LEU A 128 -9.05 7.19 -0.01
CA LEU A 128 -10.37 7.27 -0.63
C LEU A 128 -10.29 7.87 -2.04
N LEU A 129 -9.60 9.01 -2.18
CA LEU A 129 -9.41 9.66 -3.47
C LEU A 129 -8.62 8.77 -4.45
N ASN A 130 -7.58 8.10 -3.96
CA ASN A 130 -6.78 7.18 -4.75
C ASN A 130 -7.60 5.96 -5.22
N ALA A 131 -8.44 5.39 -4.36
CA ALA A 131 -9.34 4.31 -4.73
C ALA A 131 -10.33 4.74 -5.82
N CYS A 132 -10.92 5.95 -5.69
CA CYS A 132 -11.79 6.52 -6.72
C CYS A 132 -11.05 6.66 -8.06
N GLY A 133 -9.86 7.27 -8.05
CA GLY A 133 -9.08 7.48 -9.27
C GLY A 133 -8.60 6.19 -9.93
N LYS A 134 -8.24 5.16 -9.16
CA LYS A 134 -7.76 3.89 -9.72
C LYS A 134 -8.86 2.99 -10.24
N THR A 135 -10.11 3.24 -9.87
CA THR A 135 -11.24 2.38 -10.24
C THR A 135 -12.11 2.96 -11.36
N GLY A 136 -11.72 4.09 -11.96
CA GLY A 136 -12.52 4.77 -13.00
C GLY A 136 -13.66 5.61 -12.42
N ASN A 137 -13.58 5.98 -11.14
CA ASN A 137 -14.56 6.78 -10.42
C ASN A 137 -13.97 8.17 -10.06
N GLU A 138 -13.14 8.73 -10.94
CA GLU A 138 -12.41 9.99 -10.74
C GLU A 138 -13.37 11.13 -10.38
N TRP A 139 -14.54 11.18 -11.03
CA TRP A 139 -15.54 12.21 -10.81
C TRP A 139 -16.09 12.20 -9.37
N ILE A 140 -16.24 11.01 -8.76
CA ILE A 140 -16.65 10.88 -7.35
C ILE A 140 -15.56 11.45 -6.46
N GLY A 141 -14.31 11.06 -6.70
CA GLY A 141 -13.16 11.58 -5.96
C GLY A 141 -13.06 13.10 -6.03
N LEU A 142 -13.23 13.68 -7.23
CA LEU A 142 -13.23 15.12 -7.44
C LEU A 142 -14.39 15.80 -6.70
N ALA A 143 -15.60 15.25 -6.78
CA ALA A 143 -16.76 15.78 -6.08
C ALA A 143 -16.52 15.82 -4.55
N ILE A 144 -15.99 14.74 -3.97
CA ILE A 144 -15.64 14.70 -2.53
C ILE A 144 -14.59 15.75 -2.18
N ALA A 145 -13.54 15.88 -3.00
CA ALA A 145 -12.49 16.89 -2.80
C ALA A 145 -13.03 18.33 -2.88
N MET A 146 -14.08 18.55 -3.68
CA MET A 146 -14.80 19.83 -3.77
C MET A 146 -15.82 20.06 -2.65
N GLY A 147 -15.97 19.12 -1.72
CA GLY A 147 -16.85 19.28 -0.54
C GLY A 147 -18.17 18.51 -0.63
N ALA A 148 -18.40 17.68 -1.66
CA ALA A 148 -19.59 16.84 -1.70
C ALA A 148 -19.61 15.84 -0.53
N ARG A 149 -20.75 15.71 0.14
CA ARG A 149 -20.98 14.76 1.26
C ARG A 149 -22.28 13.99 1.02
N GLY A 150 -22.79 13.27 2.01
CA GLY A 150 -24.01 12.48 1.88
C GLY A 150 -23.84 11.29 0.93
N GLU A 151 -24.72 11.13 -0.05
CA GLU A 151 -24.75 9.97 -0.95
C GLU A 151 -23.44 9.75 -1.71
N ILE A 152 -22.79 10.82 -2.18
CA ILE A 152 -21.51 10.72 -2.90
C ILE A 152 -20.42 10.16 -1.98
N LEU A 153 -20.42 10.55 -0.69
CA LEU A 153 -19.46 10.02 0.28
C LEU A 153 -19.73 8.54 0.57
N LEU A 154 -20.99 8.14 0.69
CA LEU A 154 -21.36 6.73 0.86
C LEU A 154 -20.91 5.89 -0.34
N GLN A 155 -21.02 6.41 -1.57
CA GLN A 155 -20.51 5.73 -2.77
C GLN A 155 -18.98 5.63 -2.74
N ALA A 156 -18.27 6.71 -2.42
CA ALA A 156 -16.81 6.72 -2.31
C ALA A 156 -16.30 5.73 -1.24
N GLN A 157 -17.00 5.61 -0.11
CA GLN A 157 -16.68 4.64 0.93
C GLN A 157 -16.83 3.20 0.44
N LYS A 158 -17.90 2.88 -0.30
CA LYS A 158 -18.08 1.54 -0.90
C LYS A 158 -16.96 1.21 -1.89
N ILE A 159 -16.57 2.17 -2.72
CA ILE A 159 -15.44 2.02 -3.66
C ILE A 159 -14.14 1.73 -2.89
N LEU A 160 -13.88 2.47 -1.81
CA LEU A 160 -12.69 2.27 -0.99
C LEU A 160 -12.66 0.89 -0.32
N GLU A 161 -13.79 0.41 0.21
CA GLU A 161 -13.88 -0.93 0.80
C GLU A 161 -13.61 -2.02 -0.21
N GLU A 162 -14.24 -1.94 -1.39
CA GLU A 162 -14.04 -2.93 -2.43
C GLU A 162 -12.59 -2.92 -2.94
N TYR A 163 -12.02 -1.72 -3.12
CA TYR A 163 -10.64 -1.54 -3.52
C TYR A 163 -9.67 -2.16 -2.51
N LYS A 164 -9.89 -1.92 -1.20
CA LYS A 164 -9.05 -2.49 -0.13
C LYS A 164 -9.14 -4.01 -0.09
N ARG A 165 -10.34 -4.59 -0.20
CA ARG A 165 -10.53 -6.04 -0.24
C ARG A 165 -9.75 -6.67 -1.40
N LYS A 166 -9.94 -6.15 -2.62
CA LYS A 166 -9.23 -6.61 -3.81
C LYS A 166 -7.71 -6.44 -3.70
N LEU A 167 -7.25 -5.35 -3.07
CA LEU A 167 -5.82 -5.11 -2.84
C LEU A 167 -5.22 -6.11 -1.85
N SER A 168 -5.93 -6.45 -0.77
CA SER A 168 -5.48 -7.49 0.17
C SER A 168 -5.41 -8.86 -0.50
N GLU A 169 -6.44 -9.26 -1.25
CA GLU A 169 -6.44 -10.50 -2.04
C GLU A 169 -5.28 -10.56 -3.03
N ALA A 170 -4.99 -9.43 -3.68
CA ALA A 170 -3.85 -9.31 -4.58
C ALA A 170 -2.51 -9.49 -3.85
N LEU A 171 -2.34 -8.86 -2.68
CA LEU A 171 -1.13 -8.99 -1.87
C LEU A 171 -0.94 -10.44 -1.40
N ASP A 172 -1.99 -11.10 -0.92
CA ASP A 172 -1.96 -12.52 -0.52
C ASP A 172 -1.56 -13.46 -1.67
N TYR A 173 -1.97 -13.14 -2.89
CA TYR A 173 -1.51 -13.87 -4.06
C TYR A 173 -0.02 -13.58 -4.35
N LEU A 174 0.37 -12.31 -4.37
CA LEU A 174 1.70 -11.86 -4.78
C LEU A 174 2.82 -12.27 -3.81
N ILE A 175 2.53 -12.45 -2.51
CA ILE A 175 3.56 -12.89 -1.53
C ILE A 175 3.99 -14.35 -1.70
N ARG A 176 3.24 -15.16 -2.47
CA ARG A 176 3.56 -16.58 -2.64
C ARG A 176 4.77 -16.76 -3.57
N ARG A 177 5.74 -17.59 -3.15
CA ARG A 177 7.06 -17.69 -3.81
C ARG A 177 7.00 -18.23 -5.24
N GLU A 178 5.97 -18.99 -5.60
CA GLU A 178 5.76 -19.45 -6.98
C GLU A 178 5.54 -18.31 -7.98
N ASN A 179 5.12 -17.13 -7.51
CA ASN A 179 4.91 -15.96 -8.35
C ASN A 179 6.20 -15.14 -8.56
N TRP A 180 7.29 -15.50 -7.87
CA TRP A 180 8.53 -14.76 -7.85
C TRP A 180 9.52 -15.36 -8.84
N GLN A 181 10.13 -14.50 -9.63
CA GLN A 181 11.23 -14.82 -10.51
C GLN A 181 12.42 -13.94 -10.14
N GLU A 182 13.43 -14.54 -9.54
CA GLU A 182 14.68 -13.85 -9.26
C GLU A 182 15.59 -13.91 -10.49
N LEU A 183 15.95 -12.74 -11.02
CA LEU A 183 16.96 -12.57 -12.05
C LEU A 183 18.26 -12.06 -11.42
N LYS A 184 19.27 -11.79 -12.24
CA LYS A 184 20.61 -11.47 -11.78
C LYS A 184 20.65 -10.14 -11.00
N HIS A 185 19.95 -9.13 -11.50
CA HIS A 185 19.95 -7.78 -10.96
C HIS A 185 18.55 -7.31 -10.54
N ILE A 186 17.47 -8.04 -10.85
CA ILE A 186 16.10 -7.68 -10.46
C ILE A 186 15.34 -8.86 -9.82
N VAL A 187 14.27 -8.54 -9.09
CA VAL A 187 13.24 -9.51 -8.72
C VAL A 187 11.95 -9.16 -9.45
N ALA A 188 11.40 -10.10 -10.22
CA ALA A 188 10.11 -9.95 -10.87
C ALA A 188 9.03 -10.72 -10.12
N ILE A 189 7.86 -10.10 -9.90
CA ILE A 189 6.68 -10.80 -9.36
C ILE A 189 5.57 -10.76 -10.42
N ASN A 190 5.14 -11.93 -10.84
CA ASN A 190 4.13 -12.08 -11.88
C ASN A 190 2.74 -12.27 -11.26
N GLY A 191 1.90 -11.24 -11.34
CA GLY A 191 0.49 -11.29 -10.96
C GLY A 191 -0.42 -11.94 -12.00
N GLY A 192 0.07 -12.20 -13.22
CA GLY A 192 -0.72 -12.80 -14.29
C GLY A 192 -2.04 -12.06 -14.52
N THR A 193 -3.11 -12.78 -14.78
CA THR A 193 -4.49 -12.25 -14.84
C THR A 193 -5.21 -12.31 -13.49
N ALA A 194 -4.54 -12.79 -12.44
CA ALA A 194 -5.11 -12.88 -11.10
C ALA A 194 -5.18 -11.50 -10.41
N ILE A 195 -4.31 -10.57 -10.81
CA ILE A 195 -4.26 -9.21 -10.29
C ILE A 195 -4.79 -8.23 -11.34
N ASP A 196 -5.72 -7.36 -10.94
CA ASP A 196 -6.16 -6.24 -11.77
C ASP A 196 -4.98 -5.29 -12.04
N GLU A 197 -4.76 -4.95 -13.31
CA GLU A 197 -3.65 -4.08 -13.72
C GLU A 197 -3.66 -2.70 -13.02
N ARG A 198 -4.83 -2.22 -12.61
CA ARG A 198 -4.99 -0.94 -11.89
C ARG A 198 -4.40 -0.99 -10.49
N MET A 199 -4.27 -2.19 -9.91
CA MET A 199 -3.75 -2.43 -8.56
C MET A 199 -2.25 -2.68 -8.51
N VAL A 200 -1.60 -3.05 -9.61
CA VAL A 200 -0.16 -3.37 -9.69
C VAL A 200 0.71 -2.27 -9.06
N SER A 201 0.37 -1.01 -9.32
CA SER A 201 1.09 0.14 -8.76
C SER A 201 0.97 0.24 -7.24
N SER A 202 -0.21 -0.06 -6.67
CA SER A 202 -0.42 -0.05 -5.23
C SER A 202 0.21 -1.26 -4.56
N ALA A 203 0.02 -2.45 -5.13
CA ALA A 203 0.60 -3.68 -4.60
C ALA A 203 2.13 -3.62 -4.60
N SER A 204 2.74 -3.16 -5.70
CA SER A 204 4.20 -2.96 -5.77
C SER A 204 4.70 -1.95 -4.75
N SER A 205 3.97 -0.86 -4.50
CA SER A 205 4.34 0.12 -3.48
C SER A 205 4.34 -0.47 -2.08
N ILE A 206 3.30 -1.23 -1.73
CA ILE A 206 3.16 -1.86 -0.42
C ILE A 206 4.20 -2.96 -0.23
N LEU A 207 4.42 -3.80 -1.23
CA LEU A 207 5.42 -4.85 -1.14
C LEU A 207 6.85 -4.28 -1.15
N SER A 208 7.09 -3.16 -1.83
CA SER A 208 8.39 -2.49 -1.82
C SER A 208 8.80 -1.91 -0.46
N SER A 209 7.84 -1.62 0.41
CA SER A 209 8.13 -1.21 1.80
C SER A 209 8.26 -2.39 2.76
N SER A 210 7.92 -3.60 2.32
CA SER A 210 8.16 -4.81 3.11
C SER A 210 9.58 -5.33 2.89
N ASP A 211 10.26 -5.76 3.95
CA ASP A 211 11.56 -6.47 3.90
C ASP A 211 11.47 -7.86 3.23
N LEU A 212 10.40 -8.14 2.49
CA LEU A 212 10.24 -9.35 1.69
C LEU A 212 11.16 -9.37 0.46
N LEU A 213 11.60 -8.20 0.02
CA LEU A 213 12.37 -8.01 -1.20
C LEU A 213 13.85 -7.82 -0.87
N PRO A 214 14.76 -8.33 -1.71
CA PRO A 214 16.18 -8.07 -1.56
C PRO A 214 16.48 -6.56 -1.66
N GLU A 215 17.19 -5.99 -0.69
CA GLU A 215 17.53 -4.55 -0.70
C GLU A 215 18.44 -4.14 -1.87
N ASP A 216 19.14 -5.11 -2.45
CA ASP A 216 20.13 -4.98 -3.51
C ASP A 216 19.55 -5.16 -4.93
N LYS A 217 18.25 -5.48 -5.05
CA LYS A 217 17.57 -5.64 -6.34
C LYS A 217 16.27 -4.84 -6.37
N PRO A 218 15.98 -4.06 -7.43
CA PRO A 218 14.67 -3.46 -7.60
C PRO A 218 13.62 -4.53 -7.89
N LEU A 219 12.40 -4.27 -7.45
CA LEU A 219 11.22 -5.07 -7.73
C LEU A 219 10.60 -4.62 -9.06
N VAL A 220 10.21 -5.59 -9.90
CA VAL A 220 9.35 -5.38 -11.08
C VAL A 220 8.09 -6.22 -10.93
N MET A 221 6.96 -5.57 -10.68
CA MET A 221 5.67 -6.26 -10.57
C MET A 221 4.90 -6.20 -11.88
N LEU A 222 4.30 -7.31 -12.29
CA LEU A 222 3.59 -7.45 -13.56
C LEU A 222 2.14 -7.86 -13.34
N ALA A 223 1.20 -7.31 -14.11
CA ALA A 223 -0.10 -7.94 -14.34
C ALA A 223 -0.46 -7.92 -15.83
N THR A 224 -1.30 -8.87 -16.23
CA THR A 224 -1.72 -9.09 -17.61
C THR A 224 -3.15 -8.60 -17.79
N SER A 225 -3.37 -7.79 -18.83
CA SER A 225 -4.69 -7.29 -19.24
C SER A 225 -4.80 -7.44 -20.75
N GLY A 226 -5.63 -8.38 -21.21
CA GLY A 226 -5.74 -8.71 -22.62
C GLY A 226 -4.41 -9.18 -23.23
N ASP A 227 -4.00 -8.52 -24.31
CA ASP A 227 -2.73 -8.75 -25.02
C ASP A 227 -1.56 -7.92 -24.48
N LYS A 228 -1.74 -7.25 -23.34
CA LYS A 228 -0.75 -6.36 -22.72
C LYS A 228 -0.36 -6.82 -21.32
N VAL A 229 0.83 -6.38 -20.91
CA VAL A 229 1.34 -6.51 -19.56
C VAL A 229 1.67 -5.13 -19.03
N LYS A 230 1.13 -4.81 -17.86
CA LYS A 230 1.45 -3.61 -17.10
C LYS A 230 2.50 -3.94 -16.06
N ALA A 231 3.59 -3.19 -16.08
CA ALA A 231 4.70 -3.30 -15.16
C ALA A 231 4.75 -2.09 -14.21
N SER A 232 5.06 -2.33 -12.95
CA SER A 232 5.39 -1.29 -11.97
C SER A 232 6.67 -1.68 -11.25
N ALA A 233 7.70 -0.83 -11.36
CA ALA A 233 8.98 -1.05 -10.71
C ALA A 233 9.15 -0.17 -9.47
N ARG A 234 9.85 -0.70 -8.46
CA ARG A 234 10.21 -0.01 -7.22
C ARG A 234 11.66 -0.29 -6.85
N ALA A 235 12.37 0.71 -6.38
CA ALA A 235 13.76 0.60 -5.94
C ALA A 235 13.93 1.18 -4.53
N SER A 236 14.87 0.63 -3.78
CA SER A 236 15.27 1.19 -2.49
C SER A 236 16.05 2.49 -2.69
N MET A 237 16.01 3.38 -1.69
CA MET A 237 16.84 4.60 -1.71
C MET A 237 18.34 4.31 -1.79
N LYS A 238 18.77 3.13 -1.34
CA LYS A 238 20.15 2.66 -1.49
C LYS A 238 20.51 2.51 -2.97
N LEU A 239 19.67 1.84 -3.76
CA LEU A 239 19.89 1.66 -5.20
C LEU A 239 19.88 2.99 -5.96
N ILE A 240 18.99 3.92 -5.60
CA ILE A 240 18.97 5.27 -6.21
C ILE A 240 20.28 6.02 -5.94
N ARG A 241 20.79 5.95 -4.72
CA ARG A 241 22.10 6.54 -4.38
C ARG A 241 23.28 5.87 -5.09
N MET A 242 23.12 4.62 -5.54
CA MET A 242 24.07 3.91 -6.39
C MET A 242 23.89 4.23 -7.89
N GLY A 243 23.07 5.21 -8.25
CA GLY A 243 22.90 5.66 -9.63
C GLY A 243 21.77 4.99 -10.41
N LEU A 244 20.96 4.11 -9.77
CA LEU A 244 19.81 3.50 -10.44
C LEU A 244 18.73 4.55 -10.75
N ASN A 245 18.18 4.51 -11.96
CA ASN A 245 17.01 5.30 -12.34
C ASN A 245 15.98 4.42 -13.06
N LEU A 246 14.91 4.02 -12.36
CA LEU A 246 13.91 3.12 -12.92
C LEU A 246 13.12 3.72 -14.08
N GLY A 247 12.87 5.04 -14.07
CA GLY A 247 12.21 5.73 -15.19
C GLY A 247 12.98 5.54 -16.49
N LEU A 248 14.31 5.71 -16.46
CA LEU A 248 15.18 5.49 -17.61
C LEU A 248 15.29 4.01 -17.99
N VAL A 249 15.39 3.11 -17.00
CA VAL A 249 15.43 1.66 -17.23
C VAL A 249 14.18 1.20 -17.97
N LEU A 250 12.99 1.50 -17.42
CA LEU A 250 11.74 1.02 -17.99
C LEU A 250 11.44 1.67 -19.35
N LYS A 251 11.80 2.94 -19.55
CA LYS A 251 11.68 3.58 -20.86
C LYS A 251 12.51 2.83 -21.92
N LYS A 252 13.81 2.65 -21.68
CA LYS A 252 14.71 1.95 -22.60
C LYS A 252 14.27 0.50 -22.86
N ALA A 253 13.89 -0.23 -21.82
CA ALA A 253 13.47 -1.63 -21.94
C ALA A 253 12.14 -1.76 -22.71
N ALA A 254 11.16 -0.90 -22.42
CA ALA A 254 9.87 -0.90 -23.10
C ALA A 254 10.01 -0.53 -24.59
N ASP A 255 10.81 0.49 -24.92
CA ASP A 255 11.06 0.91 -26.30
C ASP A 255 11.64 -0.25 -27.15
N ARG A 256 12.53 -1.08 -26.58
CA ARG A 256 13.13 -2.26 -27.25
C ARG A 256 12.13 -3.37 -27.58
N VAL A 257 11.00 -3.42 -26.89
CA VAL A 257 9.96 -4.45 -27.06
C VAL A 257 8.66 -3.94 -27.68
N GLY A 258 8.65 -2.69 -28.15
CA GLY A 258 7.45 -2.05 -28.73
C GLY A 258 6.39 -1.70 -27.69
N GLY A 259 6.80 -1.44 -26.45
CA GLY A 259 5.95 -0.90 -25.39
C GLY A 259 6.25 0.56 -25.09
N VAL A 260 5.65 1.08 -24.02
CA VAL A 260 5.89 2.43 -23.50
C VAL A 260 6.25 2.35 -22.03
N GLY A 261 7.28 3.06 -21.59
CA GLY A 261 7.73 3.06 -20.20
C GLY A 261 8.27 4.41 -19.75
N GLY A 262 8.28 4.63 -18.44
CA GLY A 262 8.80 5.85 -17.83
C GLY A 262 8.38 6.04 -16.39
N GLY A 263 8.79 7.16 -15.79
CA GLY A 263 8.46 7.51 -14.42
C GLY A 263 9.64 8.16 -13.70
N HIS A 264 9.63 8.05 -12.38
CA HIS A 264 10.67 8.59 -11.50
C HIS A 264 11.79 7.55 -11.31
N ASP A 265 12.89 8.01 -10.71
CA ASP A 265 14.03 7.16 -10.35
C ASP A 265 13.64 6.02 -9.39
N VAL A 266 12.85 6.31 -8.36
CA VAL A 266 12.41 5.37 -7.31
C VAL A 266 11.21 4.51 -7.71
N ALA A 267 10.38 5.01 -8.61
CA ALA A 267 9.12 4.37 -9.00
C ALA A 267 8.78 4.70 -10.45
N ALA A 268 8.62 3.65 -11.27
CA ALA A 268 8.33 3.77 -12.68
C ALA A 268 7.30 2.73 -13.14
N GLY A 269 6.69 2.94 -14.30
CA GLY A 269 5.77 2.01 -14.92
C GLY A 269 6.09 1.75 -16.39
N ALA A 270 5.60 0.64 -16.91
CA ALA A 270 5.63 0.34 -18.34
C ALA A 270 4.38 -0.46 -18.77
N GLU A 271 4.03 -0.36 -20.03
CA GLU A 271 3.02 -1.17 -20.70
C GLU A 271 3.65 -1.80 -21.94
N ILE A 272 3.60 -3.12 -22.04
CA ILE A 272 4.27 -3.88 -23.10
C ILE A 272 3.34 -4.94 -23.70
N PRO A 273 3.59 -5.44 -24.92
CA PRO A 273 2.90 -6.60 -25.45
C PRO A 273 3.16 -7.87 -24.61
N LEU A 274 2.13 -8.67 -24.33
CA LEU A 274 2.21 -9.90 -23.54
C LEU A 274 3.24 -10.88 -24.11
N ALA A 275 3.28 -11.03 -25.43
CA ALA A 275 4.23 -11.90 -26.13
C ALA A 275 5.71 -11.52 -25.91
N LYS A 276 5.97 -10.29 -25.45
CA LYS A 276 7.32 -9.77 -25.22
C LYS A 276 7.71 -9.71 -23.74
N LYS A 277 6.87 -10.18 -22.82
CA LYS A 277 7.12 -10.16 -21.36
C LYS A 277 8.51 -10.69 -20.97
N THR A 278 8.89 -11.86 -21.49
CA THR A 278 10.18 -12.48 -21.16
C THR A 278 11.37 -11.65 -21.67
N MET A 279 11.27 -11.12 -22.90
CA MET A 279 12.30 -10.25 -23.45
C MET A 279 12.42 -8.96 -22.64
N PHE A 280 11.29 -8.35 -22.27
CA PHE A 280 11.27 -7.13 -21.46
C PHE A 280 11.97 -7.33 -20.12
N LEU A 281 11.70 -8.42 -19.39
CA LEU A 281 12.37 -8.68 -18.11
C LEU A 281 13.89 -8.87 -18.29
N ALA A 282 14.32 -9.52 -19.37
CA ALA A 282 15.75 -9.65 -19.69
C ALA A 282 16.40 -8.28 -19.99
N GLU A 283 15.71 -7.41 -20.73
CA GLU A 283 16.19 -6.05 -21.02
C GLU A 283 16.30 -5.21 -19.74
N VAL A 284 15.29 -5.27 -18.87
CA VAL A 284 15.32 -4.58 -17.57
C VAL A 284 16.49 -5.07 -16.72
N ASP A 285 16.68 -6.40 -16.61
CA ASP A 285 17.78 -6.99 -15.84
C ASP A 285 19.16 -6.56 -16.35
N ALA A 286 19.35 -6.53 -17.67
CA ALA A 286 20.59 -6.10 -18.29
C ALA A 286 20.89 -4.62 -18.03
N ILE A 287 19.91 -3.74 -18.25
CA ILE A 287 20.08 -2.28 -18.08
C ILE A 287 20.33 -1.92 -16.61
N VAL A 288 19.65 -2.58 -15.67
CA VAL A 288 19.92 -2.40 -14.23
C VAL A 288 21.37 -2.78 -13.90
N GLY A 289 21.84 -3.91 -14.44
CA GLY A 289 23.22 -4.36 -14.26
C GLY A 289 24.26 -3.43 -14.85
N GLU A 290 23.97 -2.76 -15.97
CA GLU A 290 24.84 -1.73 -16.55
C GLU A 290 24.90 -0.48 -15.66
N MET A 291 23.75 0.00 -15.18
CA MET A 291 23.68 1.21 -14.35
C MET A 291 24.36 1.03 -12.99
N LEU A 292 24.23 -0.14 -12.35
CA LEU A 292 24.81 -0.37 -11.02
C LEU A 292 26.31 -0.74 -11.03
N LYS A 293 26.89 -0.98 -12.21
CA LYS A 293 28.34 -1.15 -12.39
C LYS A 293 29.07 0.18 -12.66
N SER A 294 28.30 1.22 -12.99
CA SER A 294 28.77 2.57 -13.31
C SER A 294 29.15 3.31 -12.03
#